data_AF-A0A0M3IEL0-F1
#
_entry.id   AF-A0A0M3IEL0-F1
#
_cell.length_a   1.000
_cell.length_b   1.000
_cell.length_c   1.000
_cell.angle_alpha   90.00
_cell.angle_beta   90.00
_cell.angle_gamma   90.00
#
_symmetry.space_group_name_H-M   'P 1'
#
loop_
_entity.id
_entity.type
_entity.pdbx_description
1 polymer ?
#
loop_
_entity_poly.entity_id
_entity_poly.type
_entity_poly.pdbx_seq_one_letter_code
_entity_poly.pdbx_strand_id
1 'polypeptide(L)'
;MDLLRTLIKLDLFELQREETISDFFVRVVLTRMNWNEALNTWMKFQSSLDCSNAMVRLLKYAYRGKNHIGIQFVLHKAKTFMLESRVNAIHAATLVSLRMLEDAEQLFKEGLPSFEATCAFRLINALNFRKPDGEFNINFSRMCLKYTDLANSDSNCQAFHSEWLKTCESQRLGEVALQMYALFKQYGQSLNLEQLQRVQILVDQYDTFSRKWIYLPDGLLNVEKTEQFKEFERQKIELDKDVEQSQKRQLIVVQDEKAKEMTGATMTQRGL
;
A
#
# COMPACT_ATOMS: atom_id res chain seq x y z
N MET A 1 27.60 -7.76 -9.47
CA MET A 1 26.51 -7.88 -10.46
C MET A 1 26.52 -9.25 -11.12
N ASP A 2 27.69 -9.78 -11.50
CA ASP A 2 27.76 -11.07 -12.20
C ASP A 2 27.23 -12.24 -11.39
N LEU A 3 27.47 -12.30 -10.08
CA LEU A 3 26.87 -13.32 -9.22
C LEU A 3 25.33 -13.28 -9.28
N LEU A 4 24.71 -12.10 -9.10
CA LEU A 4 23.25 -11.95 -9.13
C LEU A 4 22.69 -12.35 -10.50
N ARG A 5 23.36 -11.94 -11.58
CA ARG A 5 23.00 -12.33 -12.95
C ARG A 5 23.10 -13.84 -13.14
N THR A 6 24.15 -14.48 -12.65
CA THR A 6 24.34 -15.93 -12.73
C THR A 6 23.26 -16.67 -11.95
N LEU A 7 22.90 -16.22 -10.75
CA LEU A 7 21.85 -16.85 -9.96
C LEU A 7 20.47 -16.78 -10.65
N ILE A 8 20.13 -15.63 -11.28
CA ILE A 8 18.90 -15.50 -12.06
C ILE A 8 18.94 -16.38 -13.31
N LYS A 9 20.07 -16.43 -14.03
CA LYS A 9 20.22 -17.28 -15.22
C LYS A 9 20.17 -18.78 -14.93
N LEU A 10 20.47 -19.17 -13.69
CA LEU A 10 20.36 -20.55 -13.22
C LEU A 10 18.97 -20.87 -12.67
N ASP A 11 17.99 -19.96 -12.83
CA ASP A 11 16.62 -20.07 -12.32
C ASP A 11 16.55 -20.40 -10.82
N LEU A 12 17.56 -19.99 -10.04
CA LEU A 12 17.60 -20.25 -8.60
C LEU A 12 16.64 -19.37 -7.82
N PHE A 13 16.27 -18.21 -8.37
CA PHE A 13 15.16 -17.36 -7.91
C PHE A 13 14.75 -16.37 -9.01
N GLU A 14 13.50 -15.93 -8.96
CA GLU A 14 12.97 -14.86 -9.79
C GLU A 14 12.87 -13.55 -9.01
N LEU A 15 13.27 -12.43 -9.63
CA LEU A 15 13.09 -11.11 -9.05
C LEU A 15 11.66 -10.62 -9.26
N GLN A 16 10.97 -10.37 -8.15
CA GLN A 16 9.64 -9.79 -8.17
C GLN A 16 9.65 -8.33 -8.64
N ARG A 17 8.49 -7.84 -9.11
CA ARG A 17 8.34 -6.47 -9.60
C ARG A 17 8.67 -5.41 -8.56
N GLU A 18 8.63 -5.75 -7.28
CA GLU A 18 8.90 -4.86 -6.15
C GLU A 18 10.26 -5.13 -5.50
N GLU A 19 11.19 -5.72 -6.25
CA GLU A 19 12.57 -5.88 -5.78
C GLU A 19 13.18 -4.56 -5.28
N THR A 20 13.98 -4.65 -4.21
CA THR A 20 14.60 -3.51 -3.53
C THR A 20 16.14 -3.51 -3.66
N ILE A 21 16.69 -4.48 -4.39
CA ILE A 21 18.13 -4.67 -4.55
C ILE A 21 18.70 -3.54 -5.40
N SER A 22 18.07 -3.22 -6.55
CA SER A 22 18.54 -2.13 -7.42
C SER A 22 18.56 -0.80 -6.66
N ASP A 23 17.51 -0.50 -5.88
CA ASP A 23 17.42 0.68 -5.03
C ASP A 23 18.56 0.72 -3.99
N PHE A 24 18.86 -0.41 -3.34
CA PHE A 24 19.95 -0.48 -2.36
C PHE A 24 21.29 -0.09 -2.98
N PHE A 25 21.66 -0.68 -4.11
CA PHE A 25 22.93 -0.39 -4.78
C PHE A 25 23.00 1.05 -5.27
N VAL A 26 21.96 1.53 -5.94
CA VAL A 26 21.91 2.92 -6.45
C VAL A 26 21.97 3.92 -5.31
N ARG A 27 21.31 3.66 -4.18
CA ARG A 27 21.41 4.51 -2.97
C ARG A 27 22.84 4.58 -2.44
N VAL A 28 23.54 3.44 -2.34
CA VAL A 28 24.92 3.40 -1.87
C VAL A 28 25.84 4.19 -2.81
N VAL A 29 25.67 4.02 -4.13
CA VAL A 29 26.47 4.75 -5.13
C VAL A 29 26.17 6.25 -5.08
N LEU A 30 24.89 6.67 -5.01
CA LEU A 30 24.53 8.08 -4.85
C LEU A 30 25.15 8.71 -3.60
N THR A 31 25.25 7.96 -2.51
CA THR A 31 25.77 8.47 -1.23
C THR A 31 27.29 8.55 -1.21
N ARG A 32 27.98 7.62 -1.88
CA ARG A 32 29.45 7.48 -1.81
C ARG A 32 30.20 8.03 -3.02
N MET A 33 29.52 8.20 -4.14
CA MET A 33 30.10 8.63 -5.40
C MET A 33 29.36 9.86 -5.92
N ASN A 34 28.72 9.76 -7.09
CA ASN A 34 28.00 10.87 -7.69
C ASN A 34 26.80 10.35 -8.52
N TRP A 35 26.02 11.30 -9.03
CA TRP A 35 24.84 11.06 -9.85
C TRP A 35 25.11 10.22 -11.10
N ASN A 36 26.22 10.47 -11.82
CA ASN A 36 26.53 9.78 -13.07
C ASN A 36 26.83 8.29 -12.84
N GLU A 37 27.61 7.98 -11.80
CA GLU A 37 27.89 6.59 -11.43
C GLU A 37 26.62 5.86 -10.97
N ALA A 38 25.73 6.55 -10.27
CA ALA A 38 24.44 6.00 -9.87
C ALA A 38 23.54 5.70 -11.06
N LEU A 39 23.46 6.61 -12.05
CA LEU A 39 22.76 6.37 -13.31
C LEU A 39 23.35 5.19 -14.08
N ASN A 40 24.66 5.11 -14.20
CA ASN A 40 25.34 3.99 -14.86
C ASN A 40 25.02 2.65 -14.15
N THR A 41 24.98 2.67 -12.82
CA THR A 41 24.61 1.50 -12.02
C THR A 41 23.16 1.08 -12.27
N TRP A 42 22.22 2.03 -12.24
CA TRP A 42 20.81 1.78 -12.55
C TRP A 42 20.62 1.22 -13.97
N MET A 43 21.26 1.82 -14.97
CA MET A 43 21.21 1.34 -16.35
C MET A 43 21.75 -0.10 -16.50
N LYS A 44 22.75 -0.49 -15.70
CA LYS A 44 23.26 -1.87 -15.67
C LYS A 44 22.22 -2.83 -15.07
N PHE A 45 21.56 -2.46 -13.97
CA PHE A 45 20.46 -3.26 -13.40
C PHE A 45 19.32 -3.45 -14.40
N GLN A 46 18.93 -2.37 -15.07
CA GLN A 46 17.83 -2.37 -16.02
C GLN A 46 18.15 -3.21 -17.27
N SER A 47 19.29 -2.97 -17.93
CA SER A 47 19.68 -3.71 -19.13
C SER A 47 20.03 -5.18 -18.90
N SER A 48 20.41 -5.56 -17.68
CA SER A 48 20.96 -6.88 -17.40
C SER A 48 20.03 -7.81 -16.63
N LEU A 49 19.11 -7.25 -15.85
CA LEU A 49 18.26 -7.99 -14.91
C LEU A 49 16.80 -7.52 -14.96
N ASP A 50 16.46 -6.64 -15.91
CA ASP A 50 15.15 -5.98 -16.02
C ASP A 50 14.68 -5.28 -14.72
N CYS A 51 15.65 -4.85 -13.91
CA CYS A 51 15.40 -4.23 -12.62
C CYS A 51 15.43 -2.71 -12.74
N SER A 52 14.25 -2.09 -12.69
CA SER A 52 14.11 -0.64 -12.93
C SER A 52 13.68 0.16 -11.70
N ASN A 53 13.40 -0.50 -10.57
CA ASN A 53 12.80 0.12 -9.38
C ASN A 53 13.64 1.22 -8.73
N ALA A 54 14.98 1.17 -8.90
CA ALA A 54 15.88 2.22 -8.45
C ALA A 54 15.58 3.61 -9.07
N MET A 55 14.74 3.68 -10.11
CA MET A 55 14.22 4.96 -10.62
C MET A 55 13.59 5.79 -9.50
N VAL A 56 12.93 5.16 -8.50
CA VAL A 56 12.36 5.88 -7.35
C VAL A 56 13.44 6.67 -6.61
N ARG A 57 14.60 6.06 -6.40
CA ARG A 57 15.73 6.69 -5.69
C ARG A 57 16.31 7.85 -6.49
N LEU A 58 16.50 7.64 -7.79
CA LEU A 58 17.05 8.65 -8.69
C LEU A 58 16.09 9.84 -8.82
N LEU A 59 14.80 9.59 -8.98
CA LEU A 59 13.77 10.64 -9.01
C LEU A 59 13.75 11.41 -7.69
N LYS A 60 13.72 10.73 -6.53
CA LYS A 60 13.79 11.40 -5.22
C LYS A 60 15.01 12.30 -5.08
N TYR A 61 16.17 11.82 -5.52
CA TYR A 61 17.41 12.59 -5.50
C TYR A 61 17.32 13.82 -6.42
N ALA A 62 16.87 13.62 -7.67
CA ALA A 62 16.79 14.67 -8.67
C ALA A 62 15.75 15.75 -8.31
N TYR A 63 14.59 15.38 -7.79
CA TYR A 63 13.59 16.33 -7.29
C TYR A 63 14.12 17.19 -6.14
N ARG A 64 14.75 16.57 -5.13
CA ARG A 64 15.36 17.31 -4.01
C ARG A 64 16.48 18.25 -4.46
N GLY A 65 17.25 17.84 -5.46
CA GLY A 65 18.30 18.64 -6.08
C GLY A 65 17.82 19.62 -7.16
N LYS A 66 16.51 19.71 -7.42
CA LYS A 66 15.91 20.52 -8.51
C LYS A 66 16.55 20.24 -9.90
N ASN A 67 17.00 19.01 -10.12
CA ASN A 67 17.64 18.58 -11.37
C ASN A 67 16.58 18.14 -12.39
N HIS A 68 15.94 19.12 -13.05
CA HIS A 68 14.89 18.86 -14.05
C HIS A 68 15.37 17.99 -15.22
N ILE A 69 16.61 18.19 -15.68
CA ILE A 69 17.21 17.39 -16.75
C ILE A 69 17.34 15.92 -16.31
N GLY A 70 17.80 15.69 -15.08
CA GLY A 70 17.92 14.36 -14.50
C GLY A 70 16.58 13.65 -14.34
N ILE A 71 15.52 14.38 -13.95
CA ILE A 71 14.15 13.84 -13.87
C ILE A 71 13.70 13.37 -15.26
N GLN A 72 13.78 14.23 -16.28
CA GLN A 72 13.35 13.90 -17.63
C GLN A 72 14.15 12.75 -18.22
N PHE A 73 15.47 12.71 -17.98
CA PHE A 73 16.32 11.62 -18.43
C PHE A 73 15.88 10.27 -17.83
N VAL A 74 15.67 10.21 -16.52
CA VAL A 74 15.24 8.98 -15.83
C VAL A 74 13.88 8.51 -16.34
N LEU A 75 12.91 9.41 -16.47
CA LEU A 75 11.57 9.07 -16.97
C LEU A 75 11.63 8.57 -18.42
N HIS A 76 12.32 9.29 -19.31
CA HIS A 76 12.44 8.90 -20.71
C HIS A 76 13.15 7.55 -20.86
N LYS A 77 14.26 7.33 -20.14
CA LYS A 77 14.97 6.05 -20.18
C LYS A 77 14.14 4.92 -19.57
N ALA A 78 13.42 5.15 -18.48
CA ALA A 78 12.55 4.12 -17.89
C ALA A 78 11.49 3.62 -18.89
N LYS A 79 10.90 4.52 -19.69
CA LYS A 79 9.92 4.18 -20.75
C LYS A 79 10.49 3.31 -21.87
N THR A 80 11.81 3.22 -22.01
CA THR A 80 12.43 2.32 -23.01
C THR A 80 12.49 0.86 -22.57
N PHE A 81 12.28 0.56 -21.29
CA PHE A 81 12.31 -0.81 -20.74
C PHE A 81 11.02 -1.20 -20.02
N MET A 82 10.22 -0.23 -19.54
CA MET A 82 8.95 -0.48 -18.86
C MET A 82 7.79 0.16 -19.60
N LEU A 83 6.60 -0.40 -19.42
CA LEU A 83 5.35 0.21 -19.87
C LEU A 83 5.20 1.63 -19.32
N GLU A 84 4.70 2.53 -20.15
CA GLU A 84 4.52 3.94 -19.80
C GLU A 84 3.60 4.12 -18.59
N SER A 85 2.51 3.36 -18.51
CA SER A 85 1.59 3.36 -17.36
C SER A 85 2.31 3.03 -16.04
N ARG A 86 3.24 2.06 -16.06
CA ARG A 86 4.06 1.68 -14.91
C ARG A 86 5.03 2.79 -14.51
N VAL A 87 5.71 3.39 -15.48
CA VAL A 87 6.62 4.52 -15.23
C VAL A 87 5.87 5.67 -14.59
N ASN A 88 4.70 6.03 -15.15
CA ASN A 88 3.88 7.12 -14.65
C ASN A 88 3.33 6.81 -13.25
N ALA A 89 2.93 5.57 -12.95
CA ALA A 89 2.49 5.17 -11.62
C ALA A 89 3.62 5.26 -10.58
N ILE A 90 4.82 4.78 -10.91
CA ILE A 90 6.00 4.88 -10.02
C ILE A 90 6.39 6.36 -9.83
N HIS A 91 6.27 7.17 -10.87
CA HIS A 91 6.54 8.60 -10.82
C HIS A 91 5.55 9.32 -9.90
N ALA A 92 4.24 9.09 -10.07
CA ALA A 92 3.20 9.62 -9.19
C ALA A 92 3.42 9.20 -7.74
N ALA A 93 3.70 7.92 -7.49
CA ALA A 93 4.00 7.43 -6.13
C ALA A 93 5.25 8.09 -5.54
N THR A 94 6.26 8.34 -6.37
CA THR A 94 7.46 9.07 -5.94
C THR A 94 7.13 10.51 -5.53
N LEU A 95 6.32 11.23 -6.31
CA LEU A 95 5.89 12.60 -6.00
C LEU A 95 5.08 12.66 -4.70
N VAL A 96 4.12 11.75 -4.50
CA VAL A 96 3.36 11.69 -3.23
C VAL A 96 4.28 11.42 -2.04
N SER A 97 5.28 10.55 -2.21
CA SER A 97 6.27 10.29 -1.15
C SER A 97 7.22 11.46 -0.88
N LEU A 98 7.26 12.45 -1.77
CA LEU A 98 7.98 13.72 -1.61
C LEU A 98 7.07 14.86 -1.15
N ARG A 99 5.78 14.59 -0.89
CA ARG A 99 4.75 15.59 -0.54
C ARG A 99 4.48 16.63 -1.65
N MET A 100 4.79 16.29 -2.90
CA MET A 100 4.49 17.11 -4.08
C MET A 100 3.12 16.69 -4.63
N LEU A 101 2.05 17.02 -3.89
CA LEU A 101 0.72 16.45 -4.11
C LEU A 101 0.06 17.00 -5.39
N GLU A 102 0.29 18.27 -5.71
CA GLU A 102 -0.28 18.95 -6.88
C GLU A 102 0.28 18.34 -8.18
N ASP A 103 1.59 18.11 -8.23
CA ASP A 103 2.25 17.48 -9.38
C ASP A 103 1.84 16.02 -9.52
N ALA A 104 1.71 15.30 -8.41
CA ALA A 104 1.21 13.92 -8.42
C ALA A 104 -0.22 13.86 -8.96
N GLU A 105 -1.09 14.78 -8.53
CA GLU A 105 -2.48 14.85 -8.96
C GLU A 105 -2.61 15.04 -10.49
N GLN A 106 -1.72 15.81 -11.11
CA GLN A 106 -1.71 15.96 -12.58
C GLN A 106 -1.48 14.62 -13.29
N LEU A 107 -0.51 13.83 -12.83
CA LEU A 107 -0.27 12.49 -13.41
C LEU A 107 -1.45 11.55 -13.21
N PHE A 108 -2.14 11.64 -12.08
CA PHE A 108 -3.35 10.86 -11.84
C PHE A 108 -4.49 11.25 -12.80
N LYS A 109 -4.64 12.54 -13.11
CA LYS A 109 -5.64 13.05 -14.07
C LYS A 109 -5.37 12.63 -15.51
N GLU A 110 -4.13 12.36 -15.86
CA GLU A 110 -3.75 11.82 -17.19
C GLU A 110 -4.22 10.37 -17.41
N GLY A 111 -4.67 9.67 -16.35
CA GLY A 111 -5.26 8.34 -16.42
C GLY A 111 -4.25 7.25 -16.05
N LEU A 112 -4.19 6.92 -14.76
CA LEU A 112 -3.39 5.81 -14.24
C LEU A 112 -4.26 4.57 -13.99
N PRO A 113 -3.88 3.39 -14.53
CA PRO A 113 -4.56 2.14 -14.18
C PRO A 113 -4.38 1.80 -12.70
N SER A 114 -5.45 1.41 -12.02
CA SER A 114 -5.43 1.02 -10.60
C SER A 114 -4.45 -0.14 -10.31
N PHE A 115 -4.28 -1.07 -11.24
CA PHE A 115 -3.31 -2.16 -11.13
C PHE A 115 -1.85 -1.66 -11.02
N GLU A 116 -1.44 -0.73 -11.89
CA GLU A 116 -0.10 -0.16 -11.85
C GLU A 116 0.09 0.74 -10.62
N ALA A 117 -0.95 1.46 -10.22
CA ALA A 117 -0.95 2.21 -8.96
C ALA A 117 -0.77 1.30 -7.74
N THR A 118 -1.42 0.12 -7.73
CA THR A 118 -1.25 -0.90 -6.67
C THR A 118 0.18 -1.42 -6.61
N CYS A 119 0.79 -1.71 -7.77
CA CYS A 119 2.18 -2.15 -7.85
C CYS A 119 3.14 -1.05 -7.35
N ALA A 120 2.90 0.20 -7.73
CA ALA A 120 3.69 1.34 -7.28
C ALA A 120 3.56 1.57 -5.76
N PHE A 121 2.36 1.43 -5.20
CA PHE A 121 2.11 1.48 -3.76
C PHE A 121 2.92 0.42 -3.01
N ARG A 122 2.86 -0.84 -3.47
CA ARG A 122 3.61 -1.96 -2.90
C ARG A 122 5.12 -1.70 -2.96
N LEU A 123 5.63 -1.21 -4.09
CA LEU A 123 7.04 -0.86 -4.25
C LEU A 123 7.50 0.21 -3.25
N ILE A 124 6.78 1.34 -3.15
CA ILE A 124 7.19 2.41 -2.21
C ILE A 124 7.20 1.91 -0.76
N ASN A 125 6.21 1.09 -0.37
CA ASN A 125 6.17 0.51 0.97
C ASN A 125 7.31 -0.49 1.22
N ALA A 126 7.67 -1.31 0.23
CA ALA A 126 8.83 -2.19 0.32
C ALA A 126 10.14 -1.39 0.49
N LEU A 127 10.30 -0.30 -0.25
CA LEU A 127 11.47 0.59 -0.14
C LEU A 127 11.55 1.34 1.20
N ASN A 128 10.39 1.59 1.83
CA ASN A 128 10.26 2.28 3.10
C ASN A 128 10.08 1.34 4.30
N PHE A 129 10.32 0.03 4.15
CA PHE A 129 10.05 -0.98 5.19
C PHE A 129 10.60 -0.62 6.59
N ARG A 130 11.78 0.03 6.66
CA ARG A 130 12.41 0.44 7.94
C ARG A 130 11.85 1.74 8.53
N LYS A 131 11.27 2.60 7.70
CA LYS A 131 10.70 3.88 8.11
C LYS A 131 9.37 4.07 7.40
N PRO A 132 8.30 3.50 7.95
CA PRO A 132 6.95 3.62 7.40
C PRO A 132 6.57 5.08 7.15
N ASP A 133 5.88 5.34 6.05
CA ASP A 133 5.32 6.65 5.73
C ASP A 133 3.79 6.53 5.67
N GLY A 134 3.15 6.69 6.83
CA GLY A 134 1.69 6.59 6.96
C GLY A 134 0.96 7.63 6.11
N GLU A 135 1.48 8.85 6.04
CA GLU A 135 0.88 9.93 5.25
C GLU A 135 1.02 9.69 3.74
N PHE A 136 2.11 9.08 3.27
CA PHE A 136 2.16 8.55 1.89
C PHE A 136 1.02 7.55 1.65
N ASN A 137 0.82 6.60 2.57
CA ASN A 137 -0.22 5.59 2.40
C ASN A 137 -1.62 6.20 2.28
N ILE A 138 -1.96 7.17 3.13
CA ILE A 138 -3.25 7.87 3.07
C ILE A 138 -3.38 8.69 1.78
N ASN A 139 -2.40 9.54 1.48
CA ASN A 139 -2.50 10.46 0.34
C ASN A 139 -2.49 9.73 -1.00
N PHE A 140 -1.65 8.70 -1.14
CA PHE A 140 -1.58 7.92 -2.37
C PHE A 140 -2.89 7.14 -2.59
N SER A 141 -3.42 6.51 -1.54
CA SER A 141 -4.69 5.77 -1.63
C SER A 141 -5.86 6.68 -1.95
N ARG A 142 -5.90 7.90 -1.38
CA ARG A 142 -6.92 8.90 -1.72
C ARG A 142 -6.86 9.29 -3.19
N MET A 143 -5.67 9.49 -3.74
CA MET A 143 -5.50 9.78 -5.17
C MET A 143 -5.93 8.60 -6.04
N CYS A 144 -5.60 7.37 -5.66
CA CYS A 144 -6.04 6.17 -6.36
C CYS A 144 -7.56 6.06 -6.40
N LEU A 145 -8.23 6.23 -5.26
CA LEU A 145 -9.70 6.19 -5.18
C LEU A 145 -10.38 7.29 -5.99
N LYS A 146 -9.77 8.47 -6.08
CA LYS A 146 -10.36 9.64 -6.75
C LYS A 146 -10.18 9.63 -8.28
N TYR A 147 -9.03 9.15 -8.77
CA TYR A 147 -8.61 9.38 -10.15
C TYR A 147 -8.36 8.11 -10.96
N THR A 148 -8.48 6.93 -10.37
CA THR A 148 -8.30 5.65 -11.08
C THR A 148 -9.60 4.84 -11.07
N ASP A 149 -9.60 3.69 -11.74
CA ASP A 149 -10.69 2.72 -11.75
C ASP A 149 -10.77 1.89 -10.44
N LEU A 150 -9.95 2.18 -9.43
CA LEU A 150 -9.85 1.39 -8.19
C LEU A 150 -11.20 1.24 -7.48
N ALA A 151 -12.00 2.32 -7.40
CA ALA A 151 -13.32 2.29 -6.76
C ALA A 151 -14.40 1.57 -7.60
N ASN A 152 -14.14 1.35 -8.89
CA ASN A 152 -15.10 0.73 -9.82
C ASN A 152 -14.81 -0.75 -10.06
N SER A 153 -13.62 -1.23 -9.69
CA SER A 153 -13.16 -2.60 -9.93
C SER A 153 -12.98 -3.33 -8.61
N ASP A 154 -13.96 -4.17 -8.26
CA ASP A 154 -13.93 -4.97 -7.03
C ASP A 154 -12.63 -5.78 -6.91
N SER A 155 -12.18 -6.43 -7.98
CA SER A 155 -10.95 -7.23 -7.98
C SER A 155 -9.72 -6.38 -7.67
N ASN A 156 -9.58 -5.21 -8.29
CA ASN A 156 -8.43 -4.33 -8.05
C ASN A 156 -8.50 -3.71 -6.64
N CYS A 157 -9.71 -3.37 -6.19
CA CYS A 157 -9.96 -2.87 -4.84
C CYS A 157 -9.57 -3.91 -3.78
N GLN A 158 -9.99 -5.17 -3.94
CA GLN A 158 -9.63 -6.27 -3.03
C GLN A 158 -8.12 -6.56 -3.01
N ALA A 159 -7.47 -6.51 -4.17
CA ALA A 159 -6.01 -6.62 -4.25
C ALA A 159 -5.34 -5.47 -3.49
N PHE A 160 -5.79 -4.23 -3.71
CA PHE A 160 -5.25 -3.05 -3.02
C PHE A 160 -5.48 -3.12 -1.50
N HIS A 161 -6.66 -3.58 -1.06
CA HIS A 161 -6.97 -3.82 0.34
C HIS A 161 -5.97 -4.78 0.99
N SER A 162 -5.69 -5.89 0.32
CA SER A 162 -4.74 -6.89 0.79
C SER A 162 -3.34 -6.30 0.98
N GLU A 163 -2.91 -5.40 0.09
CA GLU A 163 -1.59 -4.78 0.14
C GLU A 163 -1.41 -3.79 1.28
N TRP A 164 -2.36 -2.86 1.47
CA TRP A 164 -2.21 -1.89 2.55
C TRP A 164 -2.43 -2.53 3.92
N LEU A 165 -3.29 -3.55 4.03
CA LEU A 165 -3.45 -4.33 5.26
C LEU A 165 -2.15 -5.04 5.62
N LYS A 166 -1.54 -5.76 4.67
CA LYS A 166 -0.25 -6.44 4.88
C LYS A 166 0.84 -5.45 5.29
N THR A 167 0.86 -4.27 4.67
CA THR A 167 1.80 -3.19 5.04
C THR A 167 1.57 -2.75 6.49
N CYS A 168 0.32 -2.44 6.87
CA CYS A 168 -0.01 -2.01 8.22
C CYS A 168 0.27 -3.09 9.27
N GLU A 169 0.05 -4.36 8.96
CA GLU A 169 0.36 -5.49 9.85
C GLU A 169 1.84 -5.65 10.08
N SER A 170 2.63 -5.69 9.00
CA SER A 170 4.08 -5.86 9.09
C SER A 170 4.77 -4.73 9.84
N GLN A 171 4.21 -3.52 9.78
CA GLN A 171 4.77 -2.30 10.38
C GLN A 171 4.03 -1.84 11.65
N ARG A 172 3.01 -2.59 12.10
CA ARG A 172 2.17 -2.28 13.28
C ARG A 172 1.54 -0.88 13.26
N LEU A 173 0.99 -0.48 12.12
CA LEU A 173 0.42 0.85 11.89
C LEU A 173 -1.09 0.91 12.19
N GLY A 174 -1.49 0.72 13.45
CA GLY A 174 -2.91 0.67 13.83
C GLY A 174 -3.69 1.96 13.52
N GLU A 175 -3.11 3.13 13.78
CA GLU A 175 -3.74 4.41 13.46
C GLU A 175 -3.92 4.61 11.94
N VAL A 176 -2.90 4.28 11.14
CA VAL A 176 -2.97 4.38 9.67
C VAL A 176 -4.01 3.40 9.12
N ALA A 177 -4.09 2.19 9.68
CA ALA A 177 -5.09 1.20 9.27
C ALA A 177 -6.52 1.71 9.47
N LEU A 178 -6.80 2.40 10.59
CA LEU A 178 -8.10 3.00 10.86
C LEU A 178 -8.42 4.15 9.89
N GLN A 179 -7.45 5.03 9.64
CA GLN A 179 -7.60 6.12 8.67
C GLN A 179 -7.81 5.60 7.24
N MET A 180 -7.11 4.53 6.86
CA MET A 180 -7.32 3.85 5.58
C MET A 180 -8.73 3.27 5.49
N TYR A 181 -9.19 2.56 6.52
CA TYR A 181 -10.57 2.05 6.56
C TYR A 181 -11.60 3.18 6.41
N ALA A 182 -11.48 4.27 7.18
CA ALA A 182 -12.38 5.40 7.11
C ALA A 182 -12.36 6.05 5.71
N LEU A 183 -11.18 6.18 5.10
CA LEU A 183 -11.02 6.70 3.75
C LEU A 183 -11.77 5.83 2.72
N PHE A 184 -11.57 4.52 2.72
CA PHE A 184 -12.26 3.64 1.76
C PHE A 184 -13.78 3.65 1.97
N LYS A 185 -14.23 3.69 3.23
CA LYS A 185 -15.66 3.81 3.57
C LYS A 185 -16.28 5.09 3.01
N GLN A 186 -15.58 6.23 3.08
CA GLN A 186 -16.05 7.51 2.50
C GLN A 186 -16.25 7.43 0.98
N TYR A 187 -15.50 6.57 0.29
CA TYR A 187 -15.63 6.32 -1.15
C TYR A 187 -16.59 5.15 -1.47
N GLY A 188 -17.36 4.67 -0.49
CA GLY A 188 -18.33 3.60 -0.65
C GLY A 188 -17.72 2.19 -0.77
N GLN A 189 -16.42 2.05 -0.52
CA GLN A 189 -15.72 0.77 -0.56
C GLN A 189 -15.69 0.13 0.84
N SER A 190 -16.42 -0.97 1.01
CA SER A 190 -16.49 -1.69 2.27
C SER A 190 -15.54 -2.88 2.32
N LEU A 191 -14.87 -3.05 3.45
CA LEU A 191 -14.08 -4.24 3.74
C LEU A 191 -14.97 -5.45 3.97
N ASN A 192 -14.49 -6.64 3.59
CA ASN A 192 -15.13 -7.89 4.00
C ASN A 192 -14.86 -8.18 5.49
N LEU A 193 -15.56 -9.17 6.07
CA LEU A 193 -15.44 -9.45 7.51
C LEU A 193 -14.01 -9.81 7.94
N GLU A 194 -13.29 -10.60 7.15
CA GLU A 194 -11.91 -10.98 7.44
C GLU A 194 -10.99 -9.74 7.48
N GLN A 195 -11.13 -8.85 6.50
CA GLN A 195 -10.39 -7.59 6.42
C GLN A 195 -10.75 -6.66 7.59
N LEU A 196 -12.04 -6.54 7.94
CA LEU A 196 -12.48 -5.77 9.09
C LEU A 196 -11.86 -6.28 10.40
N GLN A 197 -11.83 -7.60 10.60
CA GLN A 197 -11.19 -8.22 11.76
C GLN A 197 -9.69 -7.93 11.81
N ARG A 198 -9.00 -7.96 10.65
CA ARG A 198 -7.58 -7.60 10.56
C ARG A 198 -7.33 -6.14 10.97
N VAL A 199 -8.18 -5.21 10.52
CA VAL A 199 -8.11 -3.80 10.96
C VAL A 199 -8.35 -3.70 12.46
N GLN A 200 -9.39 -4.36 12.98
CA GLN A 200 -9.74 -4.32 14.40
C GLN A 200 -8.58 -4.78 15.29
N ILE A 201 -7.92 -5.89 14.94
CA ILE A 201 -6.75 -6.40 15.66
C ILE A 201 -5.64 -5.33 15.74
N LEU A 202 -5.34 -4.64 14.63
CA LEU A 202 -4.30 -3.61 14.60
C LEU A 202 -4.68 -2.38 15.44
N VAL A 203 -5.95 -1.97 15.36
CA VAL A 203 -6.49 -0.83 16.09
C VAL A 203 -6.50 -1.11 17.60
N ASP A 204 -6.88 -2.31 18.02
CA ASP A 204 -6.86 -2.73 19.43
C ASP A 204 -5.45 -2.81 19.99
N GLN A 205 -4.50 -3.33 19.22
CA GLN A 205 -3.09 -3.34 19.61
C GLN A 205 -2.55 -1.93 19.80
N TYR A 206 -2.87 -1.00 18.89
CA TYR A 206 -2.47 0.40 18.99
C TYR A 206 -3.13 1.11 20.17
N ASP A 207 -4.44 0.91 20.39
CA ASP A 207 -5.19 1.50 21.49
C ASP A 207 -4.65 1.02 22.85
N THR A 208 -4.44 -0.29 22.98
CA THR A 208 -3.85 -0.90 24.19
C THR A 208 -2.46 -0.35 24.46
N PHE A 209 -1.62 -0.25 23.43
CA PHE A 209 -0.28 0.31 23.56
C PHE A 209 -0.35 1.78 24.00
N SER A 210 -1.14 2.60 23.31
CA SER A 210 -1.25 4.03 23.57
C SER A 210 -1.78 4.34 24.97
N ARG A 211 -2.81 3.61 25.43
CA ARG A 211 -3.33 3.77 26.79
C ARG A 211 -2.34 3.34 27.87
N LYS A 212 -1.68 2.19 27.67
CA LYS A 212 -0.75 1.63 28.67
C LYS A 212 0.52 2.46 28.83
N TRP A 213 1.00 3.04 27.73
CA TRP A 213 2.31 3.71 27.72
C TRP A 213 2.23 5.22 27.71
N ILE A 214 1.21 5.81 27.08
CA ILE A 214 1.22 7.25 26.76
C ILE A 214 0.20 8.01 27.60
N TYR A 215 -1.07 7.64 27.48
CA TYR A 215 -2.17 8.51 27.91
C TYR A 215 -2.70 8.21 29.31
N LEU A 216 -3.09 9.26 30.03
CA LEU A 216 -3.83 9.15 31.29
C LEU A 216 -5.16 8.36 31.11
N PRO A 217 -5.63 7.65 32.15
CA PRO A 217 -5.12 7.64 33.54
C PRO A 217 -4.03 6.60 33.81
N ASP A 218 -3.92 5.56 32.99
CA ASP A 218 -3.07 4.39 33.27
C ASP A 218 -1.71 4.43 32.54
N GLY A 219 -1.50 5.42 31.68
CA GLY A 219 -0.32 5.52 30.82
C GLY A 219 0.93 5.91 31.57
N LEU A 220 2.02 5.17 31.36
CA LEU A 220 3.32 5.42 31.99
C LEU A 220 3.82 6.88 31.83
N LEU A 221 3.62 7.46 30.65
CA LEU A 221 4.09 8.83 30.35
C LEU A 221 3.14 9.92 30.86
N ASN A 222 1.94 9.58 31.37
CA ASN A 222 0.97 10.51 31.95
C ASN A 222 0.63 11.72 31.05
N VAL A 223 0.50 11.49 29.74
CA VAL A 223 0.17 12.55 28.79
C VAL A 223 -1.35 12.69 28.68
N GLU A 224 -1.85 13.92 28.58
CA GLU A 224 -3.26 14.14 28.26
C GLU A 224 -3.58 13.67 26.84
N LYS A 225 -4.80 13.17 26.63
CA LYS A 225 -5.25 12.74 25.31
C LYS A 225 -5.26 13.92 24.34
N THR A 226 -4.50 13.79 23.26
CA THR A 226 -4.51 14.74 22.15
C THR A 226 -5.84 14.67 21.40
N GLU A 227 -6.19 15.75 20.68
CA GLU A 227 -7.38 15.72 19.81
C GLU A 227 -7.28 14.63 18.74
N GLN A 228 -6.08 14.35 18.24
CA GLN A 228 -5.82 13.25 17.31
C GLN A 228 -6.20 11.90 17.93
N PHE A 229 -5.84 11.65 19.20
CA PHE A 229 -6.18 10.39 19.86
C PHE A 229 -7.68 10.29 20.18
N LYS A 230 -8.33 11.41 20.53
CA LYS A 230 -9.79 11.43 20.71
C LYS A 230 -10.53 11.12 19.42
N GLU A 231 -10.04 11.63 18.29
CA GLU A 231 -10.60 11.33 16.97
C GLU A 231 -10.40 9.85 16.59
N PHE A 232 -9.23 9.30 16.90
CA PHE A 232 -8.98 7.86 16.78
C PHE A 232 -9.99 7.04 17.61
N GLU A 233 -10.25 7.40 18.86
CA GLU A 233 -11.25 6.71 19.70
C GLU A 233 -12.67 6.75 19.09
N ARG A 234 -13.05 7.87 18.47
CA ARG A 234 -14.36 7.99 17.79
C ARG A 234 -14.46 7.07 16.59
N GLN A 235 -13.43 7.07 15.75
CA GLN A 235 -13.38 6.21 14.56
C GLN A 235 -13.34 4.72 14.93
N LYS A 236 -12.67 4.37 16.04
CA LYS A 236 -12.66 3.00 16.58
C LYS A 236 -14.07 2.52 16.92
N ILE A 237 -14.87 3.35 17.61
CA ILE A 237 -16.26 3.00 17.95
C ILE A 237 -17.10 2.73 16.69
N GLU A 238 -16.85 3.46 15.61
CA GLU A 238 -17.53 3.21 14.34
C GLU A 238 -17.11 1.89 13.71
N LEU A 239 -15.81 1.57 13.71
CA LEU A 239 -15.30 0.28 13.25
C LEU A 239 -15.92 -0.89 14.03
N ASP A 240 -15.98 -0.80 15.36
CA ASP A 240 -16.55 -1.86 16.20
C ASP A 240 -18.02 -2.14 15.87
N LYS A 241 -18.81 -1.08 15.63
CA LYS A 241 -20.21 -1.21 15.17
C LYS A 241 -20.31 -1.92 13.82
N ASP A 242 -19.44 -1.58 12.88
CA ASP A 242 -19.43 -2.18 11.55
C ASP A 242 -19.02 -3.66 11.58
N VAL A 243 -18.07 -4.02 12.45
CA VAL A 243 -17.68 -5.42 12.70
C VAL A 243 -18.86 -6.20 13.25
N GLU A 244 -19.52 -5.71 14.30
CA GLU A 244 -20.68 -6.36 14.90
C GLU A 244 -21.83 -6.56 13.90
N GLN A 245 -22.13 -5.53 13.10
CA GLN A 245 -23.17 -5.62 12.07
C GLN A 245 -22.83 -6.65 11.00
N SER A 246 -21.57 -6.71 10.57
CA SER A 246 -21.10 -7.67 9.57
C SER A 246 -21.15 -9.11 10.09
N GLN A 247 -20.81 -9.33 11.36
CA GLN A 247 -20.95 -10.64 12.02
C GLN A 247 -22.41 -11.08 12.12
N LYS A 248 -23.32 -10.17 12.52
CA LYS A 248 -24.77 -10.45 12.60
C LYS A 248 -25.34 -10.84 11.23
N ARG A 249 -24.93 -10.15 10.16
CA ARG A 249 -25.36 -10.47 8.78
C ARG A 249 -24.91 -11.87 8.35
N GLN A 250 -23.68 -12.28 8.65
CA GLN A 250 -23.22 -13.64 8.32
C GLN A 250 -23.99 -14.72 9.10
N LEU A 251 -24.29 -14.49 10.38
CA LEU A 251 -25.05 -15.45 11.19
C LEU A 251 -26.47 -15.69 10.63
N ILE A 252 -27.11 -14.63 10.11
CA ILE A 252 -28.45 -14.74 9.48
C ILE A 252 -28.37 -15.56 8.18
N VAL A 253 -27.38 -15.30 7.32
CA VAL A 253 -27.19 -16.05 6.06
C VAL A 253 -26.97 -17.54 6.33
N VAL A 254 -26.13 -17.89 7.31
CA VAL A 254 -25.86 -19.30 7.68
C VAL A 254 -27.11 -19.98 8.26
N GLN A 255 -27.96 -19.25 8.98
CA GLN A 255 -29.23 -19.78 9.49
C GLN A 255 -30.25 -20.02 8.36
N ASP A 256 -30.33 -19.11 7.40
CA ASP A 256 -31.21 -19.24 6.22
C ASP A 256 -30.75 -20.38 5.28
N GLU A 257 -29.45 -20.57 5.09
CA GLU A 257 -28.90 -21.69 4.31
C GLU A 257 -29.16 -23.04 4.99
N LYS A 258 -28.96 -23.14 6.31
CA LYS A 258 -29.34 -24.34 7.08
C LYS A 258 -30.84 -24.62 7.04
N ALA A 259 -31.68 -23.58 7.08
CA ALA A 259 -33.13 -23.74 6.95
C ALA A 259 -33.54 -24.24 5.55
N LYS A 260 -32.85 -23.80 4.50
CA LYS A 260 -33.04 -24.29 3.12
C LYS A 260 -32.56 -25.73 2.91
N GLU A 261 -31.43 -26.13 3.51
CA GLU A 261 -30.97 -27.52 3.49
C GLU A 261 -31.91 -28.47 4.23
N MET A 262 -32.44 -28.06 5.38
CA MET A 262 -33.42 -28.87 6.14
C MET A 262 -34.77 -29.01 5.43
N THR A 263 -35.20 -28.00 4.66
CA THR A 263 -36.43 -28.04 3.85
C THR A 263 -36.23 -28.79 2.52
N GLY A 264 -35.02 -28.75 1.94
CA GLY A 264 -34.65 -29.55 0.77
C GLY A 264 -34.51 -31.05 1.07
N ALA A 265 -33.96 -31.40 2.24
CA ALA A 265 -33.83 -32.79 2.69
C ALA A 265 -35.18 -33.44 3.05
N THR A 266 -36.18 -32.65 3.49
CA THR A 266 -37.54 -33.17 3.76
C THR A 266 -38.35 -33.43 2.49
N MET A 267 -38.01 -32.81 1.35
CA MET A 267 -38.66 -33.11 0.07
C MET A 267 -38.11 -34.37 -0.61
N THR A 268 -36.87 -34.77 -0.35
CA THR A 268 -36.29 -36.00 -0.93
C THR A 268 -36.73 -37.28 -0.22
N GLN A 269 -37.24 -37.20 1.01
CA GLN A 269 -37.78 -38.37 1.75
C GLN A 269 -39.29 -38.60 1.58
N ARG A 270 -40.01 -37.77 0.81
CA ARG A 270 -41.45 -37.95 0.51
C ARG A 270 -41.74 -38.50 -0.89
N GLY A 271 -40.72 -38.95 -1.61
CA GLY A 271 -40.84 -39.56 -2.93
C GLY A 271 -40.25 -40.96 -2.98
N LEU A 272 -40.76 -41.88 -2.15
CA LEU A 272 -40.66 -43.33 -2.32
C LEU A 272 -41.97 -43.95 -1.83
#